data_AF-A0A7K3ANI0-F1
#
_entry.id   AF-A0A7K3ANI0-F1
#
_cell.length_a   1.000
_cell.length_b   1.000
_cell.length_c   1.000
_cell.angle_alpha   90.00
_cell.angle_beta   90.00
_cell.angle_gamma   90.00
#
_symmetry.space_group_name_H-M   'P 1'
#
loop_
_entity.id
_entity.type
_entity.pdbx_description
1 polymer ?
#
loop_
_entity_poly.entity_id
_entity_poly.type
_entity_poly.pdbx_seq_one_letter_code
_entity_poly.pdbx_strand_id
1 'polypeptide(L)'
;MTIRRWAAAAAAIFSVAVLTGSAQAAPAAAPVPSGPVVITNDAHTNYLVPDDTVGNAGTFLQVYYRHDHPFPRTFQFEQVNGRPGIFHWKSARTGNCADARAGEPGGSVYLAACTTNKSQWWILRSTDESPARWVLSPFLNEDVAVTGLFGDDNYAPLRELPNPNSPTTSQMWHFTRQ
;
A
#
# COMPACT_ATOMS: atom_id res chain seq x y z
N MET A 1 16.98 7.46 83.61
CA MET A 1 16.90 8.91 83.35
C MET A 1 17.90 9.27 82.26
N THR A 2 17.41 9.83 81.14
CA THR A 2 18.08 10.81 80.21
C THR A 2 19.46 10.48 79.60
N ILE A 3 19.83 10.73 78.34
CA ILE A 3 19.27 11.36 77.13
C ILE A 3 20.17 10.91 75.94
N ARG A 4 19.55 10.77 74.75
CA ARG A 4 20.10 10.60 73.39
C ARG A 4 21.42 11.34 73.08
N ARG A 5 22.23 10.77 72.17
CA ARG A 5 22.78 11.50 71.01
C ARG A 5 22.87 10.61 69.76
N TRP A 6 22.41 11.19 68.66
CA TRP A 6 22.38 10.65 67.30
C TRP A 6 23.68 10.98 66.58
N ALA A 7 24.12 10.13 65.66
CA ALA A 7 25.00 10.49 64.56
C ALA A 7 24.40 9.91 63.27
N ALA A 8 23.92 10.80 62.41
CA ALA A 8 23.36 10.48 61.10
C ALA A 8 24.50 10.23 60.11
N ALA A 9 24.47 9.08 59.42
CA ALA A 9 25.33 8.82 58.28
C ALA A 9 24.72 9.48 57.04
N ALA A 10 25.47 10.37 56.40
CA ALA A 10 25.10 10.96 55.12
C ALA A 10 25.30 9.92 54.00
N ALA A 11 24.20 9.43 53.42
CA ALA A 11 24.24 8.66 52.19
C ALA A 11 24.22 9.64 51.00
N ALA A 12 25.31 9.67 50.23
CA ALA A 12 25.38 10.40 48.98
C ALA A 12 24.44 9.73 47.95
N ILE A 13 23.43 10.48 47.50
CA ILE A 13 22.53 10.05 46.43
C ILE A 13 23.22 10.35 45.10
N PHE A 14 23.64 9.29 44.39
CA PHE A 14 23.97 9.39 42.97
C PHE A 14 22.67 9.62 42.19
N SER A 15 22.44 10.86 41.75
CA SER A 15 21.37 11.17 40.80
C SER A 15 21.76 10.62 39.43
N VAL A 16 21.20 9.47 39.06
CA VAL A 16 21.17 9.03 37.66
C VAL A 16 20.22 9.97 36.93
N ALA A 17 20.76 10.90 36.16
CA ALA A 17 19.99 11.67 35.20
C ALA A 17 19.46 10.70 34.15
N VAL A 18 18.20 10.30 34.27
CA VAL A 18 17.48 9.63 33.20
C VAL A 18 17.30 10.67 32.10
N LEU A 19 18.16 10.60 31.08
CA LEU A 19 17.92 11.27 29.80
C LEU A 19 16.64 10.67 29.22
N THR A 20 15.49 11.26 29.56
CA THR A 20 14.23 11.05 28.87
C THR A 20 14.32 11.75 27.52
N GLY A 21 15.19 11.26 26.64
CA GLY A 21 15.08 11.52 25.23
C GLY A 21 13.79 10.82 24.77
N SER A 22 12.80 11.59 24.34
CA SER A 22 11.66 11.04 23.62
C SER A 22 12.22 10.29 22.42
N ALA A 23 12.21 8.95 22.47
CA ALA A 23 12.42 8.13 21.29
C ALA A 23 11.38 8.59 20.27
N GLN A 24 11.81 9.33 19.25
CA GLN A 24 10.94 9.75 18.18
C GLN A 24 10.38 8.47 17.55
N ALA A 25 9.07 8.28 17.66
CA ALA A 25 8.41 7.14 17.07
C ALA A 25 8.80 7.11 15.59
N ALA A 26 9.34 5.96 15.14
CA ALA A 26 9.59 5.77 13.72
C ALA A 26 8.27 6.05 12.96
N PRO A 27 8.33 6.70 11.78
CA PRO A 27 7.13 6.94 11.00
C PRO A 27 6.39 5.61 10.79
N ALA A 28 5.15 5.54 11.26
CA ALA A 28 4.33 4.37 11.07
C ALA A 28 3.81 4.35 9.62
N ALA A 29 3.78 3.17 9.00
CA ALA A 29 3.13 3.00 7.71
C ALA A 29 1.70 3.56 7.76
N ALA A 30 1.30 4.30 6.71
CA ALA A 30 -0.05 4.80 6.60
C ALA A 30 -1.04 3.63 6.59
N PRO A 31 -2.21 3.75 7.24
CA PRO A 31 -3.23 2.71 7.18
C PRO A 31 -3.84 2.65 5.77
N VAL A 32 -4.03 1.43 5.25
CA VAL A 32 -4.75 1.23 3.99
C VAL A 32 -6.18 1.76 4.16
N PRO A 33 -6.68 2.63 3.24
CA PRO A 33 -8.01 3.21 3.38
C PRO A 33 -9.12 2.14 3.47
N SER A 34 -10.03 2.32 4.43
CA SER A 34 -11.26 1.53 4.51
C SER A 34 -12.28 2.08 3.51
N GLY A 35 -12.60 1.32 2.47
CA GLY A 35 -13.61 1.67 1.47
C GLY A 35 -13.04 1.97 0.08
N PRO A 36 -13.91 2.37 -0.87
CA PRO A 36 -13.51 2.61 -2.25
C PRO A 36 -12.56 3.81 -2.38
N VAL A 37 -11.52 3.64 -3.19
CA VAL A 37 -10.53 4.66 -3.55
C VAL A 37 -10.35 4.74 -5.05
N VAL A 38 -10.08 5.95 -5.54
CA VAL A 38 -9.48 6.16 -6.86
C VAL A 38 -7.96 6.00 -6.72
N ILE A 39 -7.39 5.20 -7.63
CA ILE A 39 -5.96 4.91 -7.67
C ILE A 39 -5.35 5.71 -8.83
N THR A 40 -4.37 6.56 -8.53
CA THR A 40 -3.69 7.42 -9.52
C THR A 40 -2.18 7.21 -9.46
N ASN A 41 -1.54 7.06 -10.61
CA ASN A 41 -0.09 6.87 -10.70
C ASN A 41 0.67 8.17 -10.38
N ASP A 42 1.77 8.09 -9.62
CA ASP A 42 2.57 9.25 -9.21
C ASP A 42 3.36 9.86 -10.39
N ALA A 43 3.90 9.05 -11.31
CA ALA A 43 4.66 9.57 -12.45
C ALA A 43 3.79 10.23 -13.51
N HIS A 44 2.64 9.64 -13.82
CA HIS A 44 1.85 10.01 -14.99
C HIS A 44 0.54 10.72 -14.65
N THR A 45 0.15 10.76 -13.36
CA THR A 45 -1.18 11.23 -12.92
C THR A 45 -2.33 10.49 -13.61
N ASN A 46 -2.06 9.29 -14.14
CA ASN A 46 -3.03 8.46 -14.83
C ASN A 46 -3.88 7.67 -13.81
N TYR A 47 -5.15 7.49 -14.11
CA TYR A 47 -6.10 6.72 -13.34
C TYR A 47 -6.00 5.25 -13.68
N LEU A 48 -6.02 4.40 -12.66
CA LEU A 48 -6.14 2.97 -12.86
C LEU A 48 -7.61 2.63 -13.16
N VAL A 49 -7.83 1.86 -14.24
CA VAL A 49 -9.15 1.46 -14.73
C VAL A 49 -9.14 0.01 -15.21
N PRO A 50 -10.28 -0.70 -15.18
CA PRO A 50 -10.44 -1.94 -15.95
C PRO A 50 -10.42 -1.65 -17.45
N ASP A 51 -9.82 -2.54 -18.24
CA ASP A 51 -9.74 -2.38 -19.69
C ASP A 51 -11.11 -2.42 -20.37
N ASP A 52 -12.00 -3.31 -19.91
CA ASP A 52 -13.38 -3.37 -20.37
C ASP A 52 -14.27 -2.24 -19.84
N THR A 53 -13.71 -1.31 -19.05
CA THR A 53 -14.40 -0.14 -18.49
C THR A 53 -15.54 -0.49 -17.52
N VAL A 54 -15.60 -1.74 -17.07
CA VAL A 54 -16.64 -2.26 -16.18
C VAL A 54 -16.03 -2.97 -14.97
N GLY A 55 -15.03 -3.80 -15.20
CA GLY A 55 -14.36 -4.63 -14.21
C GLY A 55 -14.80 -6.09 -14.24
N ASN A 56 -15.17 -6.65 -15.40
CA ASN A 56 -15.56 -8.06 -15.49
C ASN A 56 -14.36 -8.99 -15.31
N ALA A 57 -14.61 -10.23 -14.92
CA ALA A 57 -13.56 -11.25 -14.86
C ALA A 57 -12.99 -11.51 -16.28
N GLY A 58 -11.67 -11.64 -16.38
CA GLY A 58 -10.95 -11.84 -17.65
C GLY A 58 -10.39 -10.56 -18.26
N THR A 59 -10.85 -9.38 -17.86
CA THR A 59 -10.23 -8.11 -18.28
C THR A 59 -8.93 -7.85 -17.50
N PHE A 60 -8.04 -7.02 -18.05
CA PHE A 60 -6.84 -6.57 -17.35
C PHE A 60 -7.02 -5.16 -16.80
N LEU A 61 -6.18 -4.79 -15.83
CA LEU A 61 -6.09 -3.43 -15.33
C LEU A 61 -5.11 -2.63 -16.19
N GLN A 62 -5.44 -1.37 -16.41
CA GLN A 62 -4.62 -0.45 -17.19
C GLN A 62 -4.64 0.95 -16.60
N VAL A 63 -3.77 1.81 -17.10
CA VAL A 63 -3.78 3.24 -16.76
C VAL A 63 -4.39 4.07 -17.88
N TYR A 64 -5.14 5.10 -17.49
CA TYR A 64 -5.83 6.02 -18.37
C TYR A 64 -5.61 7.47 -17.93
N TYR A 65 -5.28 8.37 -18.86
CA TYR A 65 -4.76 9.71 -18.52
C TYR A 65 -5.80 10.78 -18.18
N ARG A 66 -7.10 10.61 -18.50
CA ARG A 66 -8.10 11.65 -18.20
C ARG A 66 -8.92 11.38 -16.95
N HIS A 67 -9.06 12.43 -16.14
CA HIS A 67 -9.88 12.45 -14.93
C HIS A 67 -11.39 12.47 -15.20
N ASP A 68 -11.80 13.12 -16.28
CA ASP A 68 -13.21 13.35 -16.64
C ASP A 68 -13.88 12.13 -17.26
N HIS A 69 -13.19 10.99 -17.32
CA HIS A 69 -13.73 9.79 -17.93
C HIS A 69 -14.86 9.17 -17.08
N PRO A 70 -16.02 8.79 -17.67
CA PRO A 70 -17.17 8.23 -16.93
C PRO A 70 -17.00 6.78 -16.45
N PHE A 71 -15.81 6.19 -16.51
CA PHE A 71 -15.62 4.77 -16.19
C PHE A 71 -15.49 4.52 -14.68
N PRO A 72 -15.96 3.37 -14.18
CA PRO A 72 -15.68 2.91 -12.82
C PRO A 72 -14.17 2.78 -12.64
N ARG A 73 -13.66 3.55 -11.69
CA ARG A 73 -12.22 3.67 -11.36
C ARG A 73 -11.96 3.52 -9.88
N THR A 74 -12.94 2.95 -9.17
CA THR A 74 -12.90 2.79 -7.72
C THR A 74 -12.57 1.35 -7.37
N PHE A 75 -11.64 1.23 -6.43
CA PHE A 75 -11.11 -0.04 -5.96
C PHE A 75 -11.16 -0.06 -4.44
N GLN A 76 -11.25 -1.24 -3.85
CA GLN A 76 -11.23 -1.41 -2.41
C GLN A 76 -10.25 -2.51 -2.02
N PHE A 77 -9.65 -2.36 -0.85
CA PHE A 77 -8.72 -3.32 -0.29
C PHE A 77 -9.35 -3.98 0.94
N GLU A 78 -9.43 -5.31 0.91
CA GLU A 78 -10.00 -6.11 2.00
C GLU A 78 -8.92 -7.06 2.53
N GLN A 79 -8.70 -7.11 3.84
CA GLN A 79 -7.69 -8.03 4.40
C GLN A 79 -8.08 -9.49 4.13
N VAL A 80 -7.11 -10.28 3.69
CA VAL A 80 -7.30 -11.71 3.42
C VAL A 80 -7.37 -12.46 4.74
N ASN A 81 -8.54 -13.02 5.09
CA ASN A 81 -8.71 -13.91 6.25
C ASN A 81 -8.17 -13.33 7.58
N GLY A 82 -8.27 -12.01 7.77
CA GLY A 82 -7.73 -11.32 8.95
C GLY A 82 -6.19 -11.33 9.05
N ARG A 83 -5.47 -11.69 7.98
CA ARG A 83 -4.01 -11.61 7.92
C ARG A 83 -3.58 -10.14 7.81
N PRO A 84 -2.86 -9.60 8.80
CA PRO A 84 -2.36 -8.23 8.71
C PRO A 84 -1.43 -8.08 7.51
N GLY A 85 -1.61 -7.00 6.74
CA GLY A 85 -0.71 -6.64 5.64
C GLY A 85 -0.93 -7.36 4.31
N ILE A 86 -1.89 -8.30 4.22
CA ILE A 86 -2.22 -8.99 2.97
C ILE A 86 -3.66 -8.69 2.59
N PHE A 87 -3.88 -8.25 1.35
CA PHE A 87 -5.15 -7.72 0.89
C PHE A 87 -5.62 -8.40 -0.40
N HIS A 88 -6.94 -8.59 -0.50
CA HIS A 88 -7.61 -8.63 -1.79
C HIS A 88 -7.76 -7.20 -2.29
N TRP A 89 -7.32 -6.96 -3.52
CA TRP A 89 -7.58 -5.73 -4.26
C TRP A 89 -8.77 -5.96 -5.18
N LYS A 90 -9.87 -5.24 -4.96
CA LYS A 90 -11.15 -5.51 -5.62
C LYS A 90 -11.62 -4.31 -6.41
N SER A 91 -12.23 -4.57 -7.58
CA SER A 91 -13.10 -3.59 -8.22
C SER A 91 -14.28 -3.30 -7.30
N ALA A 92 -14.50 -2.03 -6.93
CA ALA A 92 -15.63 -1.66 -6.08
C ALA A 92 -16.99 -1.82 -6.81
N ARG A 93 -16.98 -1.85 -8.15
CA ARG A 93 -18.21 -2.02 -8.95
C ARG A 93 -18.66 -3.47 -9.05
N THR A 94 -17.74 -4.37 -9.39
CA THR A 94 -18.07 -5.78 -9.70
C THR A 94 -17.71 -6.74 -8.58
N GLY A 95 -16.89 -6.30 -7.62
CA GLY A 95 -16.35 -7.15 -6.57
C GLY A 95 -15.28 -8.12 -7.03
N ASN A 96 -14.89 -8.12 -8.31
CA ASN A 96 -13.82 -8.98 -8.84
C ASN A 96 -12.46 -8.57 -8.27
N CYS A 97 -11.61 -9.57 -8.03
CA CYS A 97 -10.28 -9.43 -7.44
C CYS A 97 -9.21 -9.28 -8.52
N ALA A 98 -8.24 -8.41 -8.27
CA ALA A 98 -7.00 -8.34 -9.03
C ALA A 98 -6.19 -9.63 -8.84
N ASP A 99 -5.70 -10.18 -9.94
CA ASP A 99 -5.04 -11.46 -10.07
C ASP A 99 -3.72 -11.25 -10.82
N ALA A 100 -2.61 -11.43 -10.11
CA ALA A 100 -1.24 -11.37 -10.64
C ALA A 100 -0.92 -12.58 -11.53
N ARG A 101 -1.82 -13.57 -11.62
CA ARG A 101 -1.61 -14.87 -12.26
C ARG A 101 -0.42 -15.60 -11.63
N ALA A 102 0.77 -15.39 -12.17
CA ALA A 102 2.01 -15.98 -11.69
C ALA A 102 2.89 -15.00 -10.89
N GLY A 103 2.64 -13.67 -10.96
CA GLY A 103 3.49 -12.67 -10.31
C GLY A 103 4.85 -12.50 -11.00
N GLU A 104 4.89 -12.68 -12.31
CA GLU A 104 6.14 -12.67 -13.09
C GLU A 104 6.47 -11.26 -13.59
N PRO A 105 7.76 -10.88 -13.68
CA PRO A 105 8.17 -9.64 -14.32
C PRO A 105 7.59 -9.50 -15.74
N GLY A 106 7.01 -8.35 -16.04
CA GLY A 106 6.28 -8.06 -17.28
C GLY A 106 4.83 -8.57 -17.31
N GLY A 107 4.37 -9.26 -16.26
CA GLY A 107 3.00 -9.76 -16.13
C GLY A 107 1.97 -8.64 -16.12
N SER A 108 0.81 -8.88 -16.72
CA SER A 108 -0.35 -7.99 -16.59
C SER A 108 -1.19 -8.40 -15.40
N VAL A 109 -1.80 -7.42 -14.73
CA VAL A 109 -2.76 -7.67 -13.64
C VAL A 109 -4.15 -7.86 -14.23
N TYR A 110 -4.77 -9.01 -13.97
CA TYR A 110 -6.12 -9.33 -14.43
C TYR A 110 -7.16 -9.11 -13.34
N LEU A 111 -8.42 -8.93 -13.71
CA LEU A 111 -9.54 -9.13 -12.80
C LEU A 111 -10.08 -10.54 -12.97
N ALA A 112 -10.43 -11.17 -11.86
CA ALA A 112 -11.04 -12.49 -11.82
C ALA A 112 -12.09 -12.56 -10.69
N ALA A 113 -12.96 -13.56 -10.73
CA ALA A 113 -13.80 -13.86 -9.59
C ALA A 113 -12.91 -14.05 -8.34
N CYS A 114 -13.31 -13.47 -7.22
CA CYS A 114 -12.54 -13.58 -5.98
C CYS A 114 -12.51 -15.02 -5.48
N THR A 115 -11.31 -15.49 -5.17
CA THR A 115 -11.02 -16.81 -4.65
C THR A 115 -10.00 -16.68 -3.52
N THR A 116 -9.68 -17.79 -2.85
CA THR A 116 -8.60 -17.84 -1.88
C THR A 116 -7.23 -18.09 -2.52
N ASN A 117 -7.11 -17.99 -3.86
CA ASN A 117 -5.84 -18.19 -4.54
C ASN A 117 -4.84 -17.08 -4.18
N LYS A 118 -3.60 -17.47 -3.88
CA LYS A 118 -2.51 -16.57 -3.53
C LYS A 118 -2.14 -15.60 -4.66
N SER A 119 -2.48 -15.94 -5.91
CA SER A 119 -2.31 -15.02 -7.04
C SER A 119 -3.18 -13.75 -6.93
N GLN A 120 -4.20 -13.77 -6.07
CA GLN A 120 -5.09 -12.63 -5.79
C GLN A 120 -4.78 -11.91 -4.48
N TRP A 121 -3.63 -12.21 -3.88
CA TRP A 121 -3.19 -11.61 -2.62
C TRP A 121 -2.14 -10.54 -2.94
N TRP A 122 -2.30 -9.38 -2.32
CA TRP A 122 -1.50 -8.19 -2.58
C TRP A 122 -0.92 -7.66 -1.29
N ILE A 123 0.31 -7.17 -1.37
CA ILE A 123 1.01 -6.47 -0.30
C ILE A 123 1.04 -5.00 -0.66
N LEU A 124 0.55 -4.17 0.26
CA LEU A 124 0.51 -2.72 0.11
C LEU A 124 1.53 -2.11 1.07
N ARG A 125 2.52 -1.41 0.53
CA ARG A 125 3.54 -0.70 1.31
C ARG A 125 3.38 0.81 1.08
N SER A 126 3.28 1.58 2.16
CA SER A 126 3.19 3.04 2.08
C SER A 126 4.57 3.69 2.28
N THR A 127 4.76 4.88 1.71
CA THR A 127 5.79 5.81 2.17
C THR A 127 5.43 6.39 3.54
N ASP A 128 6.40 7.05 4.18
CA ASP A 128 6.28 7.76 5.46
C ASP A 128 5.81 9.21 5.31
N GLU A 129 5.46 9.62 4.09
CA GLU A 129 5.04 10.97 3.75
C GLU A 129 3.53 11.20 3.96
N SER A 130 3.11 12.46 3.92
CA SER A 130 1.71 12.86 3.96
C SER A 130 1.39 13.81 2.79
N PRO A 131 0.50 13.44 1.84
CA PRO A 131 -0.19 12.16 1.73
C PRO A 131 0.78 11.00 1.39
N ALA A 132 0.48 9.81 1.90
CA ALA A 132 1.31 8.63 1.66
C ALA A 132 1.14 8.12 0.22
N ARG A 133 2.26 7.70 -0.37
CA ARG A 133 2.32 7.01 -1.65
C ARG A 133 2.39 5.51 -1.42
N TRP A 134 1.85 4.73 -2.34
CA TRP A 134 1.66 3.30 -2.16
C TRP A 134 2.36 2.49 -3.25
N VAL A 135 2.97 1.39 -2.85
CA VAL A 135 3.49 0.35 -3.73
C VAL A 135 2.64 -0.89 -3.56
N LEU A 136 2.17 -1.44 -4.67
CA LEU A 136 1.38 -2.67 -4.71
C LEU A 136 2.25 -3.77 -5.30
N SER A 137 2.50 -4.82 -4.52
CA SER A 137 3.26 -6.00 -4.94
C SER A 137 2.40 -7.26 -4.83
N PRO A 138 2.51 -8.20 -5.78
CA PRO A 138 1.83 -9.48 -5.65
C PRO A 138 2.47 -10.29 -4.52
N PHE A 139 1.65 -10.99 -3.75
CA PHE A 139 2.13 -11.85 -2.66
C PHE A 139 3.02 -13.01 -3.16
N LEU A 140 2.82 -13.45 -4.40
CA LEU A 140 3.62 -14.52 -5.01
C LEU A 140 5.05 -14.10 -5.30
N ASN A 141 5.31 -12.80 -5.48
CA ASN A 141 6.62 -12.26 -5.82
C ASN A 141 6.74 -10.80 -5.36
N GLU A 142 7.34 -10.59 -4.19
CA GLU A 142 7.46 -9.25 -3.61
C GLU A 142 8.54 -8.38 -4.27
N ASP A 143 9.36 -9.00 -5.14
CA ASP A 143 10.42 -8.35 -5.91
C ASP A 143 9.88 -7.67 -7.17
N VAL A 144 8.57 -7.72 -7.43
CA VAL A 144 7.90 -6.94 -8.47
C VAL A 144 6.86 -6.00 -7.88
N ALA A 145 6.58 -4.92 -8.60
CA ALA A 145 5.57 -3.95 -8.24
C ALA A 145 4.75 -3.56 -9.45
N VAL A 146 3.48 -3.28 -9.18
CA VAL A 146 2.53 -2.71 -10.13
C VAL A 146 3.06 -1.37 -10.63
N THR A 147 3.33 -1.30 -11.92
CA THR A 147 3.96 -0.16 -12.59
C THR A 147 3.03 0.42 -13.63
N GLY A 148 2.71 1.71 -13.46
CA GLY A 148 1.99 2.48 -14.46
C GLY A 148 2.95 2.84 -15.57
N LEU A 149 2.61 2.45 -16.80
CA LEU A 149 3.37 2.83 -17.99
C LEU A 149 2.74 4.06 -18.64
N PHE A 150 3.56 4.91 -19.24
CA PHE A 150 3.07 5.91 -20.17
C PHE A 150 2.69 5.22 -21.49
N GLY A 151 1.49 5.48 -21.99
CA GLY A 151 1.05 5.01 -23.31
C GLY A 151 0.74 6.20 -24.20
N ASP A 152 1.27 6.19 -25.42
CA ASP A 152 1.11 7.29 -26.38
C ASP A 152 -0.35 7.42 -26.87
N ASP A 153 -1.13 6.32 -26.83
CA ASP A 153 -2.49 6.21 -27.39
C ASP A 153 -3.60 6.03 -26.34
N ASN A 154 -3.57 6.83 -25.27
CA ASN A 154 -4.61 6.96 -24.24
C ASN A 154 -4.69 5.83 -23.19
N TYR A 155 -4.18 4.64 -23.48
CA TYR A 155 -4.19 3.49 -22.56
C TYR A 155 -2.82 2.81 -22.54
N ALA A 156 -2.39 2.35 -21.36
CA ALA A 156 -1.22 1.50 -21.23
C ALA A 156 -1.48 0.35 -20.26
N PRO A 157 -1.07 -0.88 -20.61
CA PRO A 157 -1.27 -2.02 -19.73
C PRO A 157 -0.49 -1.81 -18.44
N LEU A 158 -1.13 -2.17 -17.33
CA LEU A 158 -0.47 -2.24 -16.04
C LEU A 158 0.49 -3.43 -16.02
N ARG A 159 1.75 -3.19 -15.69
CA ARG A 159 2.78 -4.24 -15.69
C ARG A 159 3.37 -4.45 -14.30
N GLU A 160 3.66 -5.68 -13.96
CA GLU A 160 4.46 -6.03 -12.78
C GLU A 160 5.93 -5.94 -13.18
N LEU A 161 6.66 -4.92 -12.76
CA LEU A 161 8.08 -4.77 -13.10
C LEU A 161 8.95 -4.92 -11.84
N PRO A 162 10.24 -5.28 -11.99
CA PRO A 162 11.15 -5.39 -10.86
C PRO A 162 11.08 -4.17 -9.94
N ASN A 163 10.92 -4.43 -8.65
CA ASN A 163 10.80 -3.45 -7.58
C ASN A 163 12.14 -3.36 -6.85
N PRO A 164 13.05 -2.45 -7.26
CA PRO A 164 14.30 -2.26 -6.54
C PRO A 164 14.03 -1.75 -5.12
N ASN A 165 15.04 -1.79 -4.25
CA ASN A 165 14.95 -1.31 -2.86
C ASN A 165 14.40 0.13 -2.71
N SER A 166 14.40 0.92 -3.81
CA SER A 166 13.72 2.21 -3.91
C SER A 166 12.76 2.21 -5.09
N PRO A 167 11.43 2.09 -4.88
CA PRO A 167 10.43 2.14 -5.93
C PRO A 167 10.55 3.42 -6.77
N THR A 168 10.24 3.32 -8.06
CA THR A 168 10.16 4.49 -8.96
C THR A 168 8.82 5.21 -8.80
N THR A 169 8.70 6.45 -9.28
CA THR A 169 7.41 7.17 -9.31
C THR A 169 6.36 6.44 -10.16
N SER A 170 6.76 5.70 -11.20
CA SER A 170 5.84 4.86 -11.97
C SER A 170 5.32 3.65 -11.17
N GLN A 171 6.00 3.24 -10.10
CA GLN A 171 5.59 2.18 -9.17
C GLN A 171 4.86 2.71 -7.92
N MET A 172 4.77 4.03 -7.79
CA MET A 172 4.09 4.70 -6.68
C MET A 172 2.68 5.15 -7.10
N TRP A 173 1.75 5.02 -6.16
CA TRP A 173 0.34 5.26 -6.38
C TRP A 173 -0.27 6.10 -5.27
N HIS A 174 -1.15 7.02 -5.64
CA HIS A 174 -1.99 7.79 -4.71
C HIS A 174 -3.35 7.12 -4.57
N PHE A 175 -3.83 7.01 -3.33
CA PHE A 175 -5.18 6.53 -3.03
C PHE A 175 -6.05 7.69 -2.54
N THR A 176 -7.04 8.07 -3.35
CA THR A 176 -7.99 9.13 -3.01
C THR A 176 -9.34 8.51 -2.67
N ARG A 177 -9.83 8.71 -1.43
CA ARG A 177 -11.15 8.20 -1.03
C ARG A 177 -12.28 8.84 -1.86
N GLN A 178 -13.37 8.12 -2.03
CA GLN A 178 -14.61 8.59 -2.64
C GLN A 178 -15.73 8.68 -1.60
#